data_AF-A0A7L2V870-F1
#
_entry.id   AF-A0A7L2V870-F1
#
_cell.length_a   1.000
_cell.length_b   1.000
_cell.length_c   1.000
_cell.angle_alpha   90.00
_cell.angle_beta   90.00
_cell.angle_gamma   90.00
#
_symmetry.space_group_name_H-M   'P 1'
#
loop_
_entity.id
_entity.type
_entity.pdbx_description
1 polymer ?
#
loop_
_entity_poly.entity_id
_entity_poly.type
_entity_poly.pdbx_seq_one_letter_code
_entity_poly.pdbx_strand_id
1 'polypeptide(L)' 'KKTFQGPFKACHEVVKPQDFYRNCLYDVCMSDGAKTILCQVLEAYATTCKKKGAVVQDWRTPSGC' A
#
# COMPACT_ATOMS: atom_id res chain seq x y z
N LYS A 1 18.98 -10.67 -3.20
CA LYS A 1 17.87 -10.42 -2.25
C LYS A 1 17.12 -9.18 -2.75
N LYS A 2 15.81 -9.27 -3.08
CA LYS A 2 15.04 -8.06 -3.46
C LYS A 2 14.90 -7.18 -2.22
N THR A 3 15.64 -6.08 -2.18
CA THR A 3 15.45 -5.03 -1.16
C THR A 3 14.28 -4.17 -1.60
N PHE A 4 13.13 -4.34 -0.94
CA PHE A 4 12.02 -3.42 -1.12
C PHE A 4 12.44 -2.05 -0.54
N GLN A 5 12.39 -1.02 -1.38
CA GLN A 5 12.61 0.38 -0.97
C GLN A 5 11.28 1.12 -1.05
N GLY A 6 11.09 2.10 -0.17
CA GLY A 6 9.89 2.95 -0.15
C GLY A 6 9.15 2.94 1.20
N PRO A 7 8.02 3.67 1.27
CA PRO A 7 7.38 4.03 2.54
C PRO A 7 6.90 2.83 3.39
N PHE A 8 6.67 1.70 2.74
CA PHE A 8 6.18 0.46 3.35
C PHE A 8 7.26 -0.59 3.58
N LYS A 9 8.55 -0.27 3.39
CA LYS A 9 9.65 -1.25 3.48
C LYS A 9 9.58 -2.12 4.74
N ALA A 10 9.42 -1.51 5.92
CA ALA A 10 9.35 -2.25 7.18
C ALA A 10 8.08 -3.12 7.29
N CYS A 11 7.01 -2.74 6.60
CA CYS A 11 5.77 -3.51 6.59
C CYS A 11 5.88 -4.81 5.80
N HIS A 12 6.70 -4.85 4.73
CA HIS A 12 6.81 -6.03 3.87
C HIS A 12 7.33 -7.27 4.61
N GLU A 13 8.01 -7.10 5.74
CA GLU A 13 8.49 -8.19 6.60
C GLU A 13 7.36 -8.81 7.45
N VAL A 14 6.30 -8.05 7.74
CA VAL A 14 5.20 -8.46 8.63
C VAL A 14 3.85 -8.61 7.93
N VAL A 15 3.67 -7.99 6.76
CA VAL A 15 2.48 -8.06 5.91
C VAL A 15 2.94 -8.22 4.46
N LYS A 16 2.58 -9.34 3.84
CA LYS A 16 2.93 -9.61 2.45
C LYS A 16 2.21 -8.61 1.53
N PRO A 17 2.94 -7.84 0.69
CA PRO A 17 2.33 -6.81 -0.17
C PRO A 17 1.52 -7.40 -1.34
N GLN A 18 1.70 -8.69 -1.67
CA GLN A 18 1.11 -9.31 -2.85
C GLN A 18 -0.43 -9.31 -2.84
N ASP A 19 -1.06 -9.53 -1.68
CA ASP A 19 -2.52 -9.57 -1.60
C ASP A 19 -3.12 -8.18 -1.80
N PHE A 20 -2.53 -7.16 -1.16
CA PHE A 20 -2.92 -5.76 -1.34
C PHE A 20 -2.67 -5.28 -2.77
N TYR A 21 -1.56 -5.68 -3.38
CA TYR A 21 -1.24 -5.31 -4.76
C TYR A 21 -2.24 -5.91 -5.76
N ARG A 22 -2.61 -7.19 -5.61
CA ARG A 22 -3.58 -7.83 -6.49
C ARG A 22 -4.97 -7.18 -6.38
N ASN A 23 -5.41 -6.90 -5.15
CA ASN A 23 -6.68 -6.21 -4.92
C ASN A 23 -6.63 -4.79 -5.49
N CYS A 24 -5.54 -4.05 -5.28
CA CYS A 24 -5.35 -2.72 -5.85
C CYS A 24 -5.50 -2.72 -7.37
N LEU A 25 -4.84 -3.65 -8.06
CA LEU A 25 -4.93 -3.74 -9.52
C LEU A 25 -6.36 -4.01 -9.99
N TYR A 26 -7.06 -4.90 -9.28
CA TYR A 26 -8.45 -5.21 -9.61
C TYR A 26 -9.36 -4.00 -9.39
N ASP A 27 -9.33 -3.39 -8.20
CA ASP A 27 -10.22 -2.29 -7.83
C ASP A 27 -9.95 -1.04 -8.67
N VAL A 28 -8.68 -0.72 -8.94
CA VAL A 28 -8.31 0.41 -9.82
C VAL A 28 -8.74 0.16 -11.26
N CYS A 29 -8.60 -1.08 -11.77
CA CYS A 29 -9.07 -1.43 -13.12
C CYS A 29 -10.60 -1.32 -13.22
N MET A 30 -11.33 -1.84 -12.23
CA MET A 30 -12.80 -1.79 -12.17
C MET A 30 -13.36 -0.38 -11.98
N SER A 31 -12.52 0.59 -11.60
CA SER A 31 -12.89 1.99 -11.40
C SER A 31 -12.32 2.93 -12.47
N ASP A 32 -11.94 2.39 -13.63
CA ASP A 32 -11.36 3.14 -14.75
C ASP A 32 -10.15 3.99 -14.34
N GLY A 33 -9.34 3.48 -13.40
CA GLY A 33 -8.15 4.17 -12.91
C GLY A 33 -8.40 5.21 -11.82
N ALA A 34 -9.55 5.16 -11.12
CA ALA A 34 -9.90 6.16 -10.12
C ALA A 34 -8.84 6.29 -9.00
N LYS A 35 -8.25 7.48 -8.89
CA LYS A 35 -7.25 7.80 -7.85
C LYS A 35 -7.78 7.61 -6.44
N THR A 36 -9.08 7.85 -6.21
CA THR A 36 -9.74 7.64 -4.92
C THR A 36 -9.63 6.19 -4.45
N ILE A 37 -9.81 5.22 -5.36
CA ILE A 37 -9.68 3.79 -5.07
C ILE A 37 -8.23 3.44 -4.74
N LEU A 38 -7.26 3.95 -5.51
CA LEU A 38 -5.83 3.80 -5.18
C LEU A 38 -5.53 4.29 -3.76
N CYS A 39 -6.00 5.47 -3.38
CA CYS A 39 -5.78 6.03 -2.05
C CYS A 39 -6.42 5.20 -0.94
N GLN A 40 -7.61 4.63 -1.17
CA GLN A 40 -8.27 3.75 -0.20
C GLN A 40 -7.47 2.47 0.03
N VAL A 41 -6.93 1.86 -1.03
CA VAL A 41 -6.12 0.64 -0.90
C VAL A 41 -4.79 0.92 -0.20
N LEU A 42 -4.13 2.03 -0.51
CA LEU A 42 -2.92 2.46 0.18
C LEU A 42 -3.16 2.75 1.67
N GLU A 43 -4.28 3.39 2.02
CA GLU A 43 -4.67 3.63 3.41
C GLU A 43 -4.95 2.31 4.15
N ALA A 44 -5.65 1.37 3.51
CA ALA A 44 -5.91 0.05 4.08
C ALA A 44 -4.60 -0.72 4.34
N TYR A 45 -3.63 -0.64 3.43
CA TYR A 45 -2.31 -1.23 3.63
C TYR A 45 -1.57 -0.55 4.77
N ALA A 46 -1.49 0.78 4.79
CA ALA A 46 -0.86 1.56 5.84
C ALA A 46 -1.44 1.27 7.23
N THR A 47 -2.77 1.18 7.33
CA THR A 47 -3.46 0.83 8.58
C THR A 47 -3.10 -0.58 9.03
N THR A 48 -3.08 -1.55 8.12
CA THR A 48 -2.70 -2.93 8.44
C THR A 48 -1.26 -3.04 8.90
N CYS A 49 -0.34 -2.33 8.23
CA CYS A 49 1.06 -2.23 8.61
C CYS A 49 1.25 -1.70 10.03
N LYS A 50 0.60 -0.57 10.35
CA LYS A 50 0.65 0.05 11.68
C LYS A 50 0.08 -0.87 12.77
N LYS A 51 -1.03 -1.56 12.49
CA LYS A 51 -1.61 -2.58 13.41
C LYS A 51 -0.66 -3.75 13.68
N LYS A 52 0.25 -4.06 12.77
CA LYS A 52 1.30 -5.08 12.93
C LYS A 52 2.59 -4.53 13.54
N GLY A 53 2.61 -3.27 13.96
CA GLY A 53 3.76 -2.62 14.58
C GLY A 53 4.83 -2.14 13.60
N ALA A 54 4.58 -2.18 12.29
CA ALA A 54 5.52 -1.67 11.31
C ALA A 54 5.47 -0.15 11.21
N VAL A 55 6.65 0.47 11.09
CA VAL A 55 6.77 1.89 10.75
C VAL A 55 6.42 2.09 9.27
N VAL A 56 5.48 2.98 9.01
CA VAL A 56 5.10 3.43 7.67
C VAL A 56 5.56 4.87 7.51
N GLN A 57 6.47 5.12 6.55
CA GLN A 57 6.94 6.47 6.24
C GLN A 57 5.87 7.25 5.44
N ASP A 58 6.15 8.50 5.10
CA ASP A 58 5.23 9.30 4.28
C ASP A 58 5.02 8.64 2.90
N TRP A 59 3.79 8.21 2.67
CA TRP A 59 3.33 7.63 1.41
C TRP A 59 2.30 8.50 0.71
N ARG A 60 1.72 9.49 1.41
CA ARG A 60 0.65 10.34 0.89
C ARG A 60 1.20 11.31 -0.14
N THR A 61 2.22 12.08 0.23
CA THR A 61 2.91 13.01 -0.67
C THR A 61 3.35 12.36 -1.99
N PRO A 62 4.07 11.22 -2.01
CA PRO A 62 4.50 10.59 -3.27
C PRO A 62 3.36 9.94 -4.07
N SER A 63 2.27 9.52 -3.44
CA SER A 63 1.10 8.96 -4.14
C SER A 63 0.10 10.04 -4.61
N GLY A 64 0.23 11.26 -4.10
CA GLY A 64 -0.74 12.33 -4.28
C GLY A 64 -2.09 12.04 -3.61
N CYS A 65 -2.10 11.12 -2.64
CA CYS A 65 -3.13 10.96 -1.63
C CYS A 65 -2.76 11.82 -0.40
#